data_AF-A0A5E4M5Q5-F1
#
_entry.id   AF-A0A5E4M5Q5-F1
#
_cell.length_a   1.000
_cell.length_b   1.000
_cell.length_c   1.000
_cell.angle_alpha   90.00
_cell.angle_beta   90.00
_cell.angle_gamma   90.00
#
_symmetry.space_group_name_H-M   'P 1'
#
loop_
_entity.id
_entity.type
_entity.pdbx_description
1 polymer ?
#
loop_
_entity_poly.entity_id
_entity_poly.type
_entity_poly.pdbx_seq_one_letter_code
_entity_poly.pdbx_strand_id
1 'polypeptide(L)'
;MDNLVGIEFLSQIQEGQLYKYTNVVKGWQHRWFILDPREGTLSYFLSESDTKLQPRGFIFLESAVVSPSDEDSNTFSVNSWNGECYKLRAVDARARQDWVNRLRATSEYHSQKNVQKYSKKNYVYDFCLSGVKRSLANARQHLSQAENSFIDMARVIEKLPSQG
;
A
#
# COMPACT_ATOMS: atom_id res chain seq x y z
N MET A 1 -11.86 10.40 28.04
CA MET A 1 -12.71 11.13 27.06
C MET A 1 -12.15 10.94 25.63
N ASP A 2 -11.37 9.87 25.42
CA ASP A 2 -10.38 9.81 24.33
C ASP A 2 -10.90 9.02 23.11
N ASN A 3 -11.99 8.27 23.28
CA ASN A 3 -12.61 7.49 22.21
C ASN A 3 -13.46 8.31 21.23
N LEU A 4 -13.93 9.51 21.61
CA LEU A 4 -14.79 10.31 20.72
C LEU A 4 -13.99 11.02 19.62
N VAL A 5 -12.78 11.49 19.93
CA VAL A 5 -11.89 12.17 18.96
C VAL A 5 -11.39 11.19 17.89
N GLY A 6 -11.09 9.95 18.28
CA GLY A 6 -10.72 8.89 17.32
C GLY A 6 -11.86 8.52 16.37
N ILE A 7 -13.11 8.56 16.84
CA ILE A 7 -14.30 8.25 16.03
C ILE A 7 -14.61 9.39 15.05
N GLU A 8 -14.47 10.66 15.46
CA GLU A 8 -14.64 11.80 14.54
C GLU A 8 -13.58 11.80 13.43
N PHE A 9 -12.32 11.47 13.75
CA PHE A 9 -11.25 11.36 12.76
C PHE A 9 -11.50 10.26 11.71
N LEU A 10 -12.20 9.19 12.10
CA LEU A 10 -12.64 8.10 11.21
C LEU A 10 -14.03 8.34 10.60
N SER A 11 -14.70 9.46 10.93
CA SER A 11 -16.04 9.74 10.41
C SER A 11 -16.02 10.33 8.99
N GLN A 12 -14.90 10.97 8.62
CA GLN A 12 -14.74 11.71 7.38
C GLN A 12 -13.94 10.92 6.35
N ILE A 13 -14.55 10.69 5.19
CA ILE A 13 -13.89 10.17 3.99
C ILE A 13 -12.73 11.10 3.61
N GLN A 14 -11.56 10.52 3.36
CA GLN A 14 -10.44 11.26 2.79
C GLN A 14 -10.32 10.91 1.32
N GLU A 15 -10.29 11.93 0.48
CA GLU A 15 -10.10 11.77 -0.95
C GLU A 15 -9.03 12.72 -1.49
N GLY A 16 -8.45 12.37 -2.62
CA GLY A 16 -7.48 13.23 -3.28
C GLY A 16 -6.64 12.51 -4.32
N GLN A 17 -5.94 13.33 -5.11
CA GLN A 17 -5.03 12.86 -6.14
C GLN A 17 -3.73 12.33 -5.50
N LEU A 18 -3.35 11.12 -5.87
CA LEU A 18 -2.02 10.55 -5.59
C LEU A 18 -1.41 10.00 -6.88
N TYR A 19 -0.10 9.84 -6.88
CA TYR A 19 0.56 9.04 -7.90
C TYR A 19 0.64 7.59 -7.43
N LYS A 20 0.11 6.67 -8.24
CA LYS A 20 0.23 5.23 -8.03
C LYS A 20 1.32 4.68 -8.94
N TYR A 21 2.28 3.96 -8.37
CA TYR A 21 3.20 3.18 -9.18
C TYR A 21 2.47 1.99 -9.81
N THR A 22 2.64 1.81 -11.12
CA THR A 22 1.94 0.78 -11.89
C THR A 22 2.86 -0.37 -12.26
N ASN A 23 3.89 -0.10 -13.05
CA ASN A 23 4.98 -1.02 -13.38
C ASN A 23 6.16 -0.24 -13.96
N VAL A 24 7.25 -0.91 -14.31
CA VAL A 24 8.46 -0.28 -14.87
C VAL A 24 8.17 0.49 -16.16
N VAL A 25 7.26 -0.02 -17.00
CA VAL A 25 6.95 0.58 -18.31
C VAL A 25 6.09 1.84 -18.17
N LYS A 26 5.04 1.79 -17.35
CA LYS A 26 4.07 2.88 -17.16
C LYS A 26 4.48 3.84 -16.03
N GLY A 27 5.35 3.41 -15.13
CA GLY A 27 5.84 4.20 -14.00
C GLY A 27 4.73 4.67 -13.07
N TRP A 28 4.88 5.91 -12.61
CA TRP A 28 3.94 6.62 -11.74
C TRP A 28 2.79 7.23 -12.55
N GLN A 29 1.57 7.02 -12.09
CA GLN A 29 0.36 7.47 -12.77
C GLN A 29 -0.57 8.18 -11.79
N HIS A 30 -1.14 9.31 -12.20
CA HIS A 30 -2.16 10.01 -11.43
C HIS A 30 -3.41 9.15 -11.26
N ARG A 31 -3.89 9.00 -10.03
CA ARG A 31 -5.14 8.33 -9.71
C ARG A 31 -5.82 9.06 -8.55
N TRP A 32 -7.15 9.16 -8.63
CA TRP A 32 -7.94 9.68 -7.54
C TRP A 32 -8.17 8.57 -6.52
N PHE A 33 -7.78 8.80 -5.27
CA PHE A 33 -7.96 7.85 -4.19
C PHE A 33 -9.08 8.31 -3.27
N ILE A 34 -9.83 7.33 -2.77
CA ILE A 34 -10.83 7.52 -1.73
C ILE A 34 -10.56 6.49 -0.63
N LEU A 35 -10.26 7.00 0.56
CA LEU A 35 -10.24 6.25 1.81
C LEU A 35 -11.63 6.35 2.44
N ASP A 36 -12.31 5.22 2.56
CA ASP A 36 -13.53 5.08 3.37
C ASP A 36 -13.16 4.44 4.71
N PRO A 37 -13.10 5.21 5.81
CA PRO A 37 -12.73 4.65 7.11
C PRO A 37 -13.83 3.79 7.73
N ARG A 38 -15.09 3.93 7.28
CA ARG A 38 -16.22 3.14 7.81
C ARG A 38 -16.17 1.73 7.26
N GLU A 39 -15.94 1.61 5.95
CA GLU A 39 -15.77 0.32 5.27
C GLU A 39 -14.34 -0.23 5.42
N GLY A 40 -13.38 0.60 5.81
CA GLY A 40 -11.98 0.19 5.96
C GLY A 40 -11.33 -0.12 4.63
N THR A 41 -11.65 0.65 3.59
CA THR A 41 -11.15 0.42 2.23
C THR A 41 -10.42 1.64 1.67
N LEU A 42 -9.39 1.37 0.87
CA LEU A 42 -8.73 2.36 0.04
C LEU A 42 -8.98 2.02 -1.42
N SER A 43 -9.81 2.81 -2.09
CA SER A 43 -10.21 2.63 -3.49
C SER A 43 -9.53 3.66 -4.39
N TYR A 44 -9.34 3.31 -5.66
CA TYR A 44 -8.82 4.27 -6.64
C TYR A 44 -9.58 4.27 -7.97
N PHE A 45 -9.58 5.46 -8.59
CA PHE A 45 -10.24 5.79 -9.83
C PHE A 45 -9.23 6.43 -10.80
N LEU A 46 -9.57 6.49 -12.09
CA LEU A 46 -8.70 7.14 -13.07
C LEU A 46 -8.65 8.66 -12.82
N SER A 47 -9.78 9.25 -12.45
CA SER A 47 -9.93 10.68 -12.13
C SER A 47 -11.01 10.91 -11.08
N GLU A 48 -11.10 12.13 -10.56
CA GLU A 48 -12.14 12.58 -9.61
C GLU A 48 -13.55 12.47 -10.22
N SER A 49 -13.71 12.75 -11.52
CA SER A 49 -14.99 12.64 -12.22
C SER A 49 -15.50 11.19 -12.32
N ASP A 50 -14.61 10.20 -12.19
CA ASP A 50 -14.96 8.78 -12.31
C ASP A 50 -15.42 8.16 -10.98
N THR A 51 -15.49 8.94 -9.91
CA THR A 51 -15.86 8.46 -8.56
C THR A 51 -17.28 7.90 -8.47
N LYS A 52 -18.15 8.29 -9.40
CA LYS A 52 -19.52 7.72 -9.55
C LYS A 52 -19.55 6.36 -10.25
N LEU A 53 -18.44 5.96 -10.89
CA LEU A 53 -18.30 4.67 -11.57
C LEU A 53 -17.73 3.63 -10.62
N GLN A 54 -17.59 2.40 -11.08
CA GLN A 54 -16.91 1.35 -10.32
C GLN A 54 -15.40 1.67 -10.20
N PRO A 55 -14.81 1.57 -8.99
CA PRO A 55 -13.38 1.77 -8.80
C PRO A 55 -12.57 0.82 -9.69
N ARG A 56 -11.39 1.29 -10.13
CA ARG A 56 -10.45 0.45 -10.90
C ARG A 56 -9.81 -0.63 -10.02
N GLY A 57 -9.75 -0.38 -8.73
CA GLY A 57 -9.35 -1.35 -7.72
C GLY A 57 -9.48 -0.76 -6.34
N PHE A 58 -9.47 -1.63 -5.35
CA PHE A 58 -9.49 -1.26 -3.94
C PHE A 58 -8.71 -2.29 -3.13
N ILE A 59 -8.27 -1.89 -1.94
CA ILE A 59 -7.68 -2.80 -0.94
C ILE A 59 -8.38 -2.64 0.39
N PHE A 60 -8.44 -3.73 1.15
CA PHE A 60 -8.88 -3.69 2.55
C PHE A 60 -7.74 -3.23 3.44
N LEU A 61 -8.07 -2.37 4.40
CA LEU A 61 -7.12 -1.85 5.37
C LEU A 61 -7.09 -2.67 6.66
N GLU A 62 -7.98 -3.64 6.83
CA GLU A 62 -7.88 -4.56 7.96
C GLU A 62 -6.51 -5.25 7.95
N SER A 63 -5.74 -5.05 9.02
CA SER A 63 -4.39 -5.59 9.19
C SER A 63 -3.42 -5.18 8.09
N ALA A 64 -3.68 -4.05 7.42
CA ALA A 64 -2.78 -3.50 6.45
C ALA A 64 -1.59 -2.80 7.12
N VAL A 65 -0.43 -2.83 6.48
CA VAL A 65 0.78 -2.15 6.94
C VAL A 65 1.06 -0.95 6.05
N VAL A 66 1.06 0.23 6.65
CA VAL A 66 1.33 1.52 5.98
C VAL A 66 2.73 2.01 6.35
N SER A 67 3.61 2.08 5.34
CA SER A 67 5.03 2.39 5.53
C SER A 67 5.46 3.59 4.68
N PRO A 68 5.76 4.76 5.29
CA PRO A 68 6.51 5.84 4.64
C PRO A 68 7.82 5.32 4.04
N SER A 69 8.26 5.91 2.93
CA SER A 69 9.58 5.63 2.36
C SER A 69 10.68 6.34 3.15
N ASP A 70 11.84 5.69 3.29
CA ASP A 70 13.07 6.30 3.80
C ASP A 70 13.88 6.99 2.69
N GLU A 71 13.57 6.69 1.42
CA GLU A 71 14.30 7.22 0.25
C GLU A 71 13.91 8.67 -0.09
N ASP A 72 12.66 9.06 0.20
CA ASP A 72 12.14 10.38 -0.10
C ASP A 72 11.01 10.79 0.85
N SER A 73 10.68 12.09 0.86
CA SER A 73 9.71 12.65 1.80
C SER A 73 8.24 12.58 1.35
N ASN A 74 7.94 12.02 0.17
CA ASN A 74 6.62 12.12 -0.46
C ASN A 74 5.98 10.74 -0.73
N THR A 75 6.78 9.67 -0.70
CA THR A 75 6.38 8.31 -1.05
C THR A 75 6.05 7.47 0.18
N PHE A 76 5.11 6.54 0.02
CA PHE A 76 4.73 5.56 1.02
C PHE A 76 4.13 4.31 0.35
N SER A 77 3.98 3.23 1.11
CA SER A 77 3.33 2.00 0.66
C SER A 77 2.19 1.59 1.59
N VAL A 78 1.17 0.94 1.01
CA VAL A 78 0.06 0.33 1.73
C VAL A 78 0.01 -1.14 1.35
N ASN A 79 0.27 -2.01 2.31
CA ASN A 79 0.37 -3.45 2.13
C ASN A 79 -0.81 -4.13 2.81
N SER A 80 -1.73 -4.67 2.03
CA SER A 80 -2.89 -5.40 2.53
C SER A 80 -2.50 -6.82 2.96
N TRP A 81 -3.25 -7.40 3.89
CA TRP A 81 -3.04 -8.76 4.41
C TRP A 81 -3.13 -9.84 3.32
N ASN A 82 -3.89 -9.58 2.24
CA ASN A 82 -4.08 -10.50 1.13
C ASN A 82 -2.88 -10.55 0.14
N GLY A 83 -1.87 -9.70 0.35
CA GLY A 83 -0.67 -9.59 -0.48
C GLY A 83 -0.74 -8.49 -1.54
N GLU A 84 -1.85 -7.74 -1.65
CA GLU A 84 -1.92 -6.56 -2.51
C GLU A 84 -1.11 -5.40 -1.91
N CYS A 85 -0.36 -4.70 -2.75
CA CYS A 85 0.47 -3.57 -2.34
C CYS A 85 0.28 -2.39 -3.28
N TYR A 86 0.02 -1.22 -2.71
CA TYR A 86 0.06 0.06 -3.43
C TYR A 86 1.28 0.86 -3.01
N LYS A 87 2.16 1.17 -3.97
CA LYS A 87 3.21 2.19 -3.80
C LYS A 87 2.66 3.53 -4.29
N LEU A 88 2.59 4.50 -3.38
CA LEU A 88 1.89 5.76 -3.55
C LEU A 88 2.83 6.94 -3.28
N ARG A 89 2.59 8.06 -3.97
CA ARG A 89 3.33 9.30 -3.77
C ARG A 89 2.35 10.47 -3.69
N ALA A 90 2.48 11.26 -2.63
CA ALA A 90 1.73 12.49 -2.43
C ALA A 90 2.45 13.68 -3.08
N VAL A 91 1.76 14.83 -3.14
CA VAL A 91 2.32 16.07 -3.71
C VAL A 91 3.51 16.59 -2.89
N ASP A 92 3.45 16.45 -1.57
CA ASP A 92 4.50 16.89 -0.64
C ASP A 92 4.52 16.03 0.63
N ALA A 93 5.48 16.32 1.51
CA ALA A 93 5.70 15.57 2.76
C ALA A 93 4.56 15.71 3.77
N ARG A 94 3.86 16.84 3.78
CA ARG A 94 2.73 17.08 4.67
C ARG A 94 1.53 16.25 4.22
N ALA A 95 1.17 16.35 2.95
CA ALA A 95 0.11 15.56 2.34
C ALA A 95 0.38 14.06 2.49
N ARG A 96 1.64 13.61 2.31
CA ARG A 96 2.04 12.23 2.60
C ARG A 96 1.70 11.86 4.05
N GLN A 97 2.10 12.68 5.01
CA GLN A 97 1.88 12.39 6.43
C GLN A 97 0.39 12.32 6.78
N ASP A 98 -0.42 13.21 6.22
CA ASP A 98 -1.87 13.22 6.42
C ASP A 98 -2.52 11.91 5.93
N TRP A 99 -2.16 11.45 4.73
CA TRP A 99 -2.59 10.14 4.21
C TRP A 99 -2.12 8.98 5.08
N VAL A 100 -0.83 8.95 5.45
CA VAL A 100 -0.26 7.88 6.29
C VAL A 100 -0.99 7.77 7.63
N ASN A 101 -1.23 8.91 8.29
CA ASN A 101 -1.90 8.94 9.59
C ASN A 101 -3.33 8.40 9.51
N ARG A 102 -4.12 8.85 8.53
CA ARG A 102 -5.50 8.39 8.36
C ARG A 102 -5.60 6.92 7.96
N LEU A 103 -4.72 6.45 7.07
CA LEU A 103 -4.66 5.04 6.68
C LEU A 103 -4.28 4.13 7.85
N ARG A 104 -3.29 4.51 8.67
CA ARG A 104 -2.91 3.76 9.88
C ARG A 104 -4.03 3.71 10.90
N ALA A 105 -4.63 4.85 11.22
CA ALA A 105 -5.76 4.91 12.15
C ALA A 105 -6.92 4.02 11.70
N THR A 106 -7.23 4.03 10.39
CA THR A 106 -8.28 3.17 9.82
C THR A 106 -7.92 1.70 9.92
N SER A 107 -6.69 1.34 9.55
CA SER A 107 -6.20 -0.04 9.64
C SER A 107 -6.28 -0.58 11.07
N GLU A 108 -5.77 0.18 12.04
CA GLU A 108 -5.76 -0.19 13.45
C GLU A 108 -7.18 -0.39 13.99
N TYR A 109 -8.10 0.52 13.67
CA TYR A 109 -9.50 0.43 14.09
C TYR A 109 -10.16 -0.86 13.58
N HIS A 110 -9.98 -1.19 12.30
CA HIS A 110 -10.57 -2.39 11.70
C HIS A 110 -9.91 -3.68 12.19
N SER A 111 -8.59 -3.67 12.43
CA SER A 111 -7.90 -4.81 13.04
C SER A 111 -8.42 -5.09 14.46
N GLN A 112 -8.57 -4.07 15.30
CA GLN A 112 -9.06 -4.23 16.67
C GLN A 112 -10.50 -4.73 16.72
N LYS A 113 -11.37 -4.22 15.84
CA LYS A 113 -12.77 -4.65 15.73
C LYS A 113 -12.87 -6.13 15.35
N ASN A 114 -11.96 -6.63 14.54
CA ASN A 114 -11.91 -8.05 14.19
C ASN A 114 -11.33 -8.91 15.32
N VAL A 115 -10.29 -8.47 16.02
CA VAL A 115 -9.78 -9.17 17.22
C VAL A 115 -10.87 -9.36 18.27
N GLN A 116 -11.75 -8.39 18.49
CA GLN A 116 -12.90 -8.53 19.41
C GLN A 116 -13.95 -9.55 18.92
N LYS A 117 -14.17 -9.67 17.60
CA LYS A 117 -15.03 -10.73 17.03
C LYS A 117 -14.42 -12.11 17.25
N TYR A 118 -13.12 -12.26 17.06
CA TYR A 118 -12.39 -13.52 17.23
C TYR A 118 -12.18 -13.88 18.71
N SER A 119 -12.02 -12.91 19.61
CA SER A 119 -11.92 -13.16 21.06
C SER A 119 -13.20 -13.75 21.67
N LYS A 120 -14.36 -13.62 21.00
CA LYS A 120 -15.61 -14.29 21.41
C LYS A 120 -15.74 -15.74 20.91
N LYS A 121 -14.79 -16.23 20.10
CA LYS A 121 -14.73 -17.63 19.64
C LYS A 121 -13.31 -18.15 19.80
N ASN A 122 -13.08 -18.99 20.83
CA ASN A 122 -11.79 -19.67 21.06
C ASN A 122 -11.40 -20.55 19.87
N TYR A 123 -10.68 -19.99 18.91
CA TYR A 123 -9.83 -20.73 17.99
C TYR A 123 -8.43 -20.15 18.09
N VAL A 124 -7.63 -20.81 18.92
CA VAL A 124 -6.18 -20.59 18.93
C VAL A 124 -5.63 -21.21 17.64
N TYR A 125 -4.72 -20.48 16.98
CA TYR A 125 -3.79 -20.85 15.89
C TYR A 125 -4.11 -20.41 14.43
N ASP A 126 -3.07 -19.81 13.82
CA ASP A 126 -2.59 -20.05 12.42
C ASP A 126 -2.66 -18.92 11.34
N PHE A 127 -3.21 -17.74 11.61
CA PHE A 127 -3.47 -16.77 10.52
C PHE A 127 -2.24 -15.95 10.03
N CYS A 128 -1.23 -15.70 10.87
CA CYS A 128 -0.10 -14.81 10.54
C CYS A 128 0.95 -15.42 9.59
N LEU A 129 1.03 -16.74 9.47
CA LEU A 129 2.13 -17.40 8.76
C LEU A 129 1.98 -17.32 7.23
N SER A 130 0.76 -17.23 6.72
CA SER A 130 0.47 -17.27 5.27
C SER A 130 0.81 -15.94 4.58
N GLY A 131 0.47 -14.81 5.20
CA GLY A 131 0.79 -13.47 4.70
C GLY A 131 2.29 -13.22 4.66
N VAL A 132 3.01 -13.56 5.75
CA VAL A 132 4.48 -13.47 5.80
C VAL A 132 5.13 -14.33 4.72
N LYS A 133 4.66 -15.58 4.52
CA LYS A 133 5.18 -16.46 3.47
C LYS A 133 5.02 -15.86 2.07
N ARG A 134 3.87 -15.22 1.79
CA ARG A 134 3.57 -14.64 0.48
C ARG A 134 4.37 -13.35 0.22
N SER A 135 4.48 -12.48 1.22
CA SER A 135 5.35 -11.28 1.13
C SER A 135 6.83 -11.66 0.97
N LEU A 136 7.31 -12.69 1.66
CA LEU A 136 8.66 -13.21 1.50
C LEU A 136 8.88 -13.79 0.10
N ALA A 137 7.89 -14.47 -0.48
CA ALA A 137 7.96 -14.99 -1.84
C ALA A 137 8.07 -13.86 -2.87
N ASN A 138 7.27 -12.80 -2.73
CA ASN A 138 7.33 -11.62 -3.60
C ASN A 138 8.69 -10.91 -3.48
N ALA A 139 9.18 -10.72 -2.25
CA ALA A 139 10.51 -10.12 -2.02
C ALA A 139 11.63 -10.95 -2.66
N ARG A 140 11.58 -12.28 -2.55
CA ARG A 140 12.52 -13.20 -3.20
C ARG A 140 12.47 -13.11 -4.73
N GLN A 141 11.27 -13.01 -5.29
CA GLN A 141 11.10 -12.86 -6.73
C GLN A 141 11.69 -11.53 -7.23
N HIS A 142 11.47 -10.43 -6.49
CA HIS A 142 12.05 -9.13 -6.81
C HIS A 142 13.59 -9.16 -6.73
N LEU A 143 14.17 -9.79 -5.70
CA LEU A 143 15.62 -9.97 -5.59
C LEU A 143 16.17 -10.78 -6.77
N SER A 144 15.55 -11.91 -7.10
CA SER A 144 15.99 -12.75 -8.22
C SER A 144 15.93 -12.02 -9.57
N GLN A 145 14.90 -11.20 -9.79
CA GLN A 145 14.82 -10.37 -11.00
C GLN A 145 15.92 -9.31 -11.04
N ALA A 146 16.27 -8.70 -9.91
CA ALA A 146 17.35 -7.73 -9.82
C ALA A 146 18.73 -8.38 -10.06
N GLU A 147 18.98 -9.56 -9.49
CA GLU A 147 20.22 -10.33 -9.69
C GLU A 147 20.40 -10.75 -11.15
N ASN A 148 19.34 -11.28 -11.79
CA ASN A 148 19.38 -11.64 -13.20
C ASN A 148 19.64 -10.43 -14.10
N SER A 149 18.99 -9.30 -13.80
CA SER A 149 19.21 -8.05 -14.54
C SER A 149 20.65 -7.55 -14.38
N PHE A 150 21.23 -7.65 -13.18
CA PHE A 150 22.63 -7.29 -12.93
C PHE A 150 23.60 -8.19 -13.72
N ILE A 151 23.37 -9.50 -13.73
CA ILE A 151 24.18 -10.46 -14.48
C ILE A 151 24.11 -10.17 -15.98
N ASP A 152 22.92 -9.91 -16.51
CA ASP A 152 22.76 -9.59 -17.93
C ASP A 152 23.43 -8.28 -18.30
N MET A 153 23.35 -7.25 -17.44
CA MET A 153 24.09 -6.00 -17.63
C MET A 153 25.61 -6.21 -17.60
N ALA A 154 26.13 -7.02 -16.68
CA ALA A 154 27.57 -7.33 -16.61
C ALA A 154 28.07 -8.04 -17.88
N ARG A 155 27.30 -8.99 -18.42
CA ARG A 155 27.62 -9.68 -19.68
C ARG A 155 27.63 -8.75 -20.89
N VAL A 156 26.78 -7.72 -20.89
CA VAL A 156 26.75 -6.71 -21.96
C VAL A 156 28.02 -5.85 -21.90
N ILE A 157 28.47 -5.46 -20.70
CA ILE A 157 29.70 -4.68 -20.51
C ILE A 157 30.93 -5.45 -20.99
N GLU A 158 31.03 -6.75 -20.67
CA GLU A 158 32.14 -7.60 -21.12
C GLU A 158 32.20 -7.80 -22.64
N LYS A 159 31.09 -7.59 -23.35
CA LYS A 159 30.99 -7.70 -24.81
C LYS A 159 31.19 -6.38 -25.55
N LEU A 160 31.49 -5.29 -24.84
CA LEU A 160 31.82 -4.03 -25.48
C LEU A 160 33.19 -4.17 -26.16
N PRO A 161 33.31 -3.85 -27.47
CA PRO A 161 34.59 -3.89 -28.14
C PRO A 161 35.53 -2.89 -27.47
N SER A 162 36.69 -3.37 -27.02
CA SER A 162 37.78 -2.51 -26.55
C SER A 162 38.17 -1.58 -27.70
N GLN A 163 37.83 -0.30 -27.59
CA GLN A 163 38.33 0.69 -28.54
C GLN A 163 39.84 0.79 -28.36
N GLY A 164 40.57 0.19 -29.31
CA GLY A 164 41.97 0.44 -29.60
C GLY A 164 42.08 1.34 -30.82
#